data_AF-A0A401LFM2-F1
#
_entry.id   AF-A0A401LFM2-F1
#
_cell.length_a   1.000
_cell.length_b   1.000
_cell.length_c   1.000
_cell.angle_alpha   90.00
_cell.angle_beta   90.00
_cell.angle_gamma   90.00
#
_symmetry.space_group_name_H-M   'P 1'
#
loop_
_entity.id
_entity.type
_entity.pdbx_description
1 polymer ?
#
loop_
_entity_poly.entity_id
_entity_poly.type
_entity_poly.pdbx_seq_one_letter_code
_entity_poly.pdbx_strand_id
1 'polypeptide(L)'
;MNIQLSDHFTYRRLIRFVIPSVAMMILTSIYGVVDGLFVSNFVGKTAFAAVNLVIPFTLVLGAFGFMLGTGGTALVAKTLGEGKQEEANRIFSMLIYFAIGLGLVLTMLGIAALKKILLKMGADDAMLGYGMIYGRLVLLGIPFYMLENMFQNFLIAAEKPQLGLIVTIAAGLTNMVLDALFIAVLGWGVAGAAVATALGQCVGGLIPFVYFARKNSSKLSLVKTRLMGGALFHACTNGSSELVSNISMSSVGMLYNAQLMKVAGENGVAAYGVILYVNFILLRFIWVMPMALRPSLPSTMVRGRRRSCRMC
;
A
#
# COMPACT_ATOMS: atom_id res chain seq x y z
N MET A 1 -1.28 7.92 24.76
CA MET A 1 -1.04 9.35 25.00
C MET A 1 -2.29 10.11 24.59
N ASN A 2 -3.06 10.62 25.56
CA ASN A 2 -4.41 11.16 25.37
C ASN A 2 -4.30 12.64 24.95
N ILE A 3 -4.49 12.95 23.67
CA ILE A 3 -4.45 14.32 23.16
C ILE A 3 -5.74 14.55 22.39
N GLN A 4 -6.58 15.45 22.90
CA GLN A 4 -7.84 15.85 22.28
C GLN A 4 -7.58 16.85 21.15
N LEU A 5 -8.27 16.66 20.02
CA LEU A 5 -8.17 17.46 18.77
C LEU A 5 -8.75 18.89 18.87
N SER A 6 -9.15 19.36 20.06
CA SER A 6 -9.97 20.58 20.22
C SER A 6 -9.23 21.85 20.66
N ASP A 7 -7.92 21.82 20.91
CA ASP A 7 -7.20 22.98 21.47
C ASP A 7 -6.34 23.71 20.44
N HIS A 8 -6.36 25.05 20.50
CA HIS A 8 -5.64 26.00 19.63
C HIS A 8 -4.24 25.52 19.21
N PHE A 9 -4.04 25.39 17.89
CA PHE A 9 -2.78 24.96 17.29
C PHE A 9 -1.69 26.05 17.41
N THR A 10 -0.80 25.91 18.40
CA THR A 10 0.44 26.69 18.50
C THR A 10 1.53 26.10 17.61
N TYR A 11 2.36 26.93 16.96
CA TYR A 11 3.53 26.51 16.15
C TYR A 11 4.42 25.45 16.85
N ARG A 12 4.54 25.53 18.17
CA ARG A 12 5.31 24.59 19.00
C ARG A 12 4.71 23.17 19.05
N ARG A 13 3.38 23.04 19.01
CA ARG A 13 2.69 21.73 18.90
C ARG A 13 2.77 21.18 17.47
N LEU A 14 2.69 22.06 16.46
CA LEU A 14 2.90 21.70 15.06
C LEU A 14 4.31 21.10 14.86
N ILE A 15 5.34 21.78 15.33
CA ILE A 15 6.74 21.29 15.26
C ILE A 15 6.89 19.95 16.03
N ARG A 16 6.28 19.81 17.21
CA ARG A 16 6.31 18.56 17.99
C ARG A 16 5.54 17.40 17.34
N PHE A 17 4.60 17.68 16.43
CA PHE A 17 3.93 16.69 15.58
C PHE A 17 4.69 16.38 14.30
N VAL A 18 5.29 17.41 13.68
CA VAL A 18 6.03 17.29 12.42
C VAL A 18 7.36 16.57 12.63
N ILE A 19 8.08 16.81 13.73
CA ILE A 19 9.39 16.17 13.98
C ILE A 19 9.31 14.63 13.98
N PRO A 20 8.40 13.97 14.73
CA PRO A 20 8.27 12.51 14.69
C PRO A 20 7.87 11.98 13.32
N SER A 21 6.98 12.68 12.61
CA SER A 21 6.55 12.30 11.27
C SER A 21 7.67 12.42 10.24
N VAL A 22 8.44 13.51 10.28
CA VAL A 22 9.62 13.71 9.43
C VAL A 22 10.71 12.69 9.76
N ALA A 23 10.94 12.40 11.05
CA ALA A 23 11.90 11.37 11.46
C ALA A 23 11.49 9.97 10.97
N MET A 24 10.22 9.57 11.11
CA MET A 24 9.71 8.32 10.52
C MET A 24 9.90 8.26 9.01
N MET A 25 9.74 9.40 8.36
CA MET A 25 9.83 9.48 6.92
C MET A 25 11.27 9.39 6.43
N ILE A 26 12.22 10.02 7.13
CA ILE A 26 13.66 9.87 6.89
C ILE A 26 14.05 8.40 7.10
N LEU A 27 13.61 7.78 8.19
CA LEU A 27 13.91 6.37 8.47
C LEU A 27 13.37 5.45 7.36
N THR A 28 12.07 5.53 7.03
CA THR A 28 11.47 4.71 5.95
C THR A 28 12.08 4.97 4.58
N SER A 29 12.55 6.20 4.32
CA SER A 29 13.26 6.57 3.09
C SER A 29 14.67 5.97 3.04
N ILE A 30 15.43 6.07 4.13
CA ILE A 30 16.74 5.44 4.27
C ILE A 30 16.60 3.93 4.07
N TYR A 31 15.61 3.29 4.70
CA TYR A 31 15.40 1.84 4.55
C TYR A 31 15.04 1.45 3.12
N GLY A 32 14.19 2.21 2.43
CA GLY A 32 13.87 1.94 1.02
C GLY A 32 15.07 2.11 0.07
N VAL A 33 15.96 3.06 0.36
CA VAL A 33 17.22 3.22 -0.38
C VAL A 33 18.18 2.08 -0.06
N VAL A 34 18.29 1.71 1.21
CA VAL A 34 19.14 0.61 1.67
C VAL A 34 18.69 -0.70 1.02
N ASP A 35 17.39 -0.99 1.00
CA ASP A 35 16.82 -2.15 0.31
C ASP A 35 17.15 -2.16 -1.19
N GLY A 36 16.87 -1.04 -1.88
CA GLY A 36 17.23 -0.89 -3.30
C GLY A 36 18.74 -1.02 -3.57
N LEU A 37 19.58 -0.54 -2.66
CA LEU A 37 21.04 -0.69 -2.72
C LEU A 37 21.46 -2.13 -2.46
N PHE A 38 20.85 -2.83 -1.50
CA PHE A 38 21.12 -4.26 -1.26
C PHE A 38 20.80 -5.08 -2.51
N VAL A 39 19.63 -4.86 -3.12
CA VAL A 39 19.25 -5.55 -4.36
C VAL A 39 20.20 -5.20 -5.51
N SER A 40 20.57 -3.94 -5.67
CA SER A 40 21.48 -3.50 -6.75
C SER A 40 22.91 -4.04 -6.59
N ASN A 41 23.51 -3.91 -5.39
CA ASN A 41 24.91 -4.29 -5.16
C ASN A 41 25.11 -5.79 -4.98
N PHE A 42 24.22 -6.50 -4.29
CA PHE A 42 24.43 -7.93 -3.99
C PHE A 42 23.95 -8.85 -5.11
N VAL A 43 23.02 -8.39 -5.95
CA VAL A 43 22.35 -9.27 -6.92
C VAL A 43 22.68 -8.91 -8.38
N GLY A 44 23.12 -7.67 -8.62
CA GLY A 44 23.60 -7.21 -9.92
C GLY A 44 22.56 -6.42 -10.72
N LYS A 45 23.06 -5.70 -11.73
CA LYS A 45 22.29 -4.73 -12.53
C LYS A 45 21.10 -5.36 -13.26
N THR A 46 21.28 -6.57 -13.79
CA THR A 46 20.25 -7.28 -14.57
C THR A 46 19.09 -7.73 -13.70
N ALA A 47 19.40 -8.20 -12.50
CA ALA A 47 18.42 -8.52 -11.47
C ALA A 47 17.63 -7.27 -11.05
N PHE A 48 18.33 -6.17 -10.75
CA PHE A 48 17.69 -4.91 -10.35
C PHE A 48 16.78 -4.34 -11.45
N ALA A 49 17.21 -4.37 -12.70
CA ALA A 49 16.41 -3.92 -13.82
C ALA A 49 15.18 -4.83 -14.04
N ALA A 50 15.31 -6.16 -13.88
CA ALA A 50 14.18 -7.08 -13.92
C ALA A 50 13.14 -6.80 -12.81
N VAL A 51 13.59 -6.48 -11.58
CA VAL A 51 12.72 -6.07 -10.48
C VAL A 51 11.93 -4.81 -10.85
N ASN A 52 12.59 -3.79 -11.41
CA ASN A 52 11.95 -2.54 -11.81
C ASN A 52 10.88 -2.72 -12.89
N LEU A 53 11.01 -3.71 -13.78
CA LEU A 53 9.97 -4.06 -14.75
C LEU A 53 8.73 -4.68 -14.09
N VAL A 54 8.89 -5.38 -12.96
CA VAL A 54 7.79 -6.07 -12.25
C VAL A 54 7.03 -5.12 -11.30
N ILE A 55 7.69 -4.11 -10.71
CA ILE A 55 7.06 -3.17 -9.77
C ILE A 55 5.75 -2.53 -10.30
N PRO A 56 5.70 -1.92 -11.49
CA PRO A 56 4.46 -1.28 -11.93
C PRO A 56 3.33 -2.29 -12.15
N PHE A 57 3.67 -3.54 -12.49
CA PHE A 57 2.68 -4.60 -12.62
C PHE A 57 2.06 -4.97 -11.26
N THR A 58 2.89 -5.07 -10.22
CA THR A 58 2.42 -5.33 -8.86
C THR A 58 1.59 -4.18 -8.30
N LEU A 59 1.91 -2.92 -8.65
CA LEU A 59 1.10 -1.75 -8.29
C LEU A 59 -0.30 -1.78 -8.91
N VAL A 60 -0.43 -2.18 -10.19
CA VAL A 60 -1.75 -2.35 -10.83
C VAL A 60 -2.62 -3.36 -10.09
N LEU A 61 -2.05 -4.50 -9.68
CA LEU A 61 -2.79 -5.50 -8.93
C LEU A 61 -3.14 -5.01 -7.52
N GLY A 62 -2.21 -4.30 -6.87
CA GLY A 62 -2.44 -3.66 -5.58
C GLY A 62 -3.47 -2.53 -5.61
N ALA A 63 -3.66 -1.86 -6.75
CA ALA A 63 -4.63 -0.78 -6.93
C ALA A 63 -6.06 -1.20 -6.58
N PHE A 64 -6.42 -2.47 -6.77
CA PHE A 64 -7.70 -3.01 -6.33
C PHE A 64 -7.85 -3.02 -4.81
N GLY A 65 -6.76 -3.24 -4.07
CA GLY A 65 -6.73 -3.13 -2.61
C GLY A 65 -6.95 -1.69 -2.15
N PHE A 66 -6.34 -0.71 -2.84
CA PHE A 66 -6.59 0.71 -2.59
C PHE A 66 -8.04 1.11 -2.88
N MET A 67 -8.62 0.63 -3.98
CA MET A 67 -10.02 0.85 -4.33
C MET A 67 -10.95 0.37 -3.21
N LEU A 68 -10.81 -0.89 -2.81
CA LEU A 68 -11.65 -1.49 -1.76
C LEU A 68 -11.38 -0.87 -0.39
N GLY A 69 -10.14 -0.48 -0.11
CA GLY A 69 -9.73 0.16 1.14
C GLY A 69 -10.37 1.53 1.29
N THR A 70 -10.12 2.45 0.34
CA THR A 70 -10.63 3.82 0.41
C THR A 70 -12.16 3.86 0.29
N GLY A 71 -12.72 3.18 -0.71
CA GLY A 71 -14.16 3.17 -0.94
C GLY A 71 -14.95 2.43 0.14
N GLY A 72 -14.39 1.31 0.63
CA GLY A 72 -14.95 0.53 1.73
C GLY A 72 -14.93 1.27 3.06
N THR A 73 -13.83 1.97 3.35
CA THR A 73 -13.68 2.79 4.55
C THR A 73 -14.69 3.93 4.58
N ALA A 74 -14.92 4.60 3.46
CA ALA A 74 -15.94 5.65 3.36
C ALA A 74 -17.36 5.11 3.63
N LEU A 75 -17.70 3.95 3.08
CA LEU A 75 -19.00 3.30 3.30
C LEU A 75 -19.17 2.87 4.77
N VAL A 76 -18.17 2.20 5.33
CA VAL A 76 -18.19 1.74 6.73
C VAL A 76 -18.24 2.91 7.70
N ALA A 77 -17.47 3.98 7.47
CA ALA A 77 -17.50 5.18 8.29
C ALA A 77 -18.87 5.88 8.26
N LYS A 78 -19.52 5.92 7.09
CA LYS A 78 -20.89 6.44 6.95
C LYS A 78 -21.87 5.61 7.77
N THR A 79 -21.87 4.29 7.62
CA THR A 79 -22.77 3.38 8.33
C THR A 79 -22.56 3.41 9.85
N LEU A 80 -21.31 3.54 10.31
CA LEU A 80 -20.99 3.78 11.72
C LEU A 80 -21.55 5.12 12.22
N GLY A 81 -21.46 6.18 11.40
CA GLY A 81 -22.03 7.50 11.71
C GLY A 81 -23.56 7.52 11.78
N GLU A 82 -24.23 6.59 11.09
CA GLU A 82 -25.68 6.36 11.17
C GLU A 82 -26.10 5.54 12.40
N GLY A 83 -25.15 5.10 13.24
CA GLY A 83 -25.42 4.29 14.43
C GLY A 83 -25.67 2.80 14.16
N LYS A 84 -25.54 2.35 12.90
CA LYS A 84 -25.83 0.97 12.48
C LYS A 84 -24.60 0.08 12.60
N GLN A 85 -24.17 -0.21 13.82
CA GLN A 85 -22.92 -0.91 14.08
C GLN A 85 -22.88 -2.35 13.52
N GLU A 86 -23.99 -3.09 13.58
CA GLU A 86 -24.05 -4.45 13.05
C GLU A 86 -23.91 -4.47 11.52
N GLU A 87 -24.57 -3.52 10.84
CA GLU A 87 -24.48 -3.38 9.38
C GLU A 87 -23.06 -2.99 8.95
N ALA A 88 -22.41 -2.07 9.67
CA ALA A 88 -21.02 -1.70 9.42
C ALA A 88 -20.06 -2.91 9.54
N ASN A 89 -20.25 -3.77 10.56
CA ASN A 89 -19.47 -5.00 10.74
C ASN A 89 -19.67 -5.99 9.59
N ARG A 90 -20.91 -6.13 9.10
CA ARG A 90 -21.23 -7.00 7.95
C ARG A 90 -20.59 -6.51 6.66
N ILE A 91 -20.63 -5.19 6.40
CA ILE A 91 -20.00 -4.57 5.23
C ILE A 91 -18.49 -4.73 5.30
N PHE A 92 -17.88 -4.41 6.45
CA PHE A 92 -16.44 -4.57 6.68
C PHE A 92 -15.96 -6.00 6.43
N SER A 93 -16.63 -6.98 7.02
CA SER A 93 -16.28 -8.40 6.85
C SER A 93 -16.44 -8.85 5.41
N MET A 94 -17.48 -8.37 4.71
CA MET A 94 -17.74 -8.70 3.33
C MET A 94 -16.62 -8.19 2.43
N LEU A 95 -16.19 -6.94 2.63
CA LEU A 95 -15.12 -6.33 1.85
C LEU A 95 -13.80 -7.07 2.03
N ILE A 96 -13.48 -7.52 3.25
CA ILE A 96 -12.29 -8.32 3.54
C ILE A 96 -12.35 -9.67 2.83
N TYR A 97 -13.46 -10.41 2.95
CA TYR A 97 -13.60 -11.70 2.28
C TYR A 97 -13.56 -11.57 0.76
N PHE A 98 -14.18 -10.51 0.22
CA PHE A 98 -14.12 -10.21 -1.20
C PHE A 98 -12.70 -9.85 -1.64
N ALA A 99 -11.95 -9.08 -0.86
CA ALA A 99 -10.56 -8.73 -1.16
C ALA A 99 -9.63 -9.94 -1.14
N ILE A 100 -9.83 -10.89 -0.22
CA ILE A 100 -9.07 -12.15 -0.21
C ILE A 100 -9.37 -12.95 -1.49
N GLY A 101 -10.66 -13.11 -1.83
CA GLY A 101 -11.06 -13.82 -3.05
C GLY A 101 -10.52 -13.14 -4.31
N LEU A 102 -10.68 -11.82 -4.41
CA LEU A 102 -10.16 -11.03 -5.53
C LEU A 102 -8.64 -11.10 -5.60
N GLY A 103 -7.94 -10.98 -4.48
CA GLY A 103 -6.48 -11.08 -4.41
C GLY A 103 -5.96 -12.43 -4.89
N LEU A 104 -6.62 -13.53 -4.52
CA LEU A 104 -6.27 -14.87 -5.02
C LEU A 104 -6.48 -15.00 -6.53
N VAL A 105 -7.61 -14.49 -7.05
CA VAL A 105 -7.89 -14.47 -8.50
C VAL A 105 -6.85 -13.62 -9.25
N LEU A 106 -6.56 -12.43 -8.74
CA LEU A 106 -5.56 -11.52 -9.31
C LEU A 106 -4.14 -12.10 -9.26
N THR A 107 -3.81 -12.87 -8.22
CA THR A 107 -2.54 -13.59 -8.11
C THR A 107 -2.43 -14.64 -9.21
N MET A 108 -3.47 -15.48 -9.39
CA MET A 108 -3.47 -16.52 -10.42
C MET A 108 -3.38 -15.93 -11.84
N LEU A 109 -4.20 -14.90 -12.12
CA LEU A 109 -4.14 -14.17 -13.40
C LEU A 109 -2.79 -13.48 -13.57
N GLY A 110 -2.25 -12.93 -12.49
CA GLY A 110 -0.98 -12.22 -12.48
C GLY A 110 0.17 -13.14 -12.86
N ILE A 111 0.24 -14.34 -12.27
CA ILE A 111 1.28 -15.33 -12.55
C ILE A 111 1.18 -15.81 -14.00
N ALA A 112 -0.04 -16.02 -14.52
CA ALA A 112 -0.25 -16.43 -15.91
C ALA A 112 0.13 -15.32 -16.91
N ALA A 113 -0.09 -14.05 -16.57
CA ALA A 113 0.21 -12.90 -17.43
C ALA A 113 1.67 -12.43 -17.34
N LEU A 114 2.36 -12.68 -16.23
CA LEU A 114 3.70 -12.16 -15.91
C LEU A 114 4.69 -12.34 -17.07
N LYS A 115 4.82 -13.55 -17.60
CA LYS A 115 5.75 -13.85 -18.71
C LYS A 115 5.47 -12.98 -19.95
N LYS A 116 4.20 -12.85 -20.33
CA LYS A 116 3.79 -12.07 -21.51
C LYS A 116 4.05 -10.58 -21.30
N ILE A 117 3.86 -10.08 -20.09
CA ILE A 117 4.10 -8.68 -19.75
C ILE A 117 5.59 -8.36 -19.79
N LEU A 118 6.43 -9.20 -19.17
CA LEU A 118 7.89 -9.02 -19.19
C LEU A 118 8.45 -9.01 -20.62
N LEU A 119 8.00 -9.93 -21.48
CA LEU A 119 8.38 -9.95 -22.90
C LEU A 119 7.93 -8.68 -23.63
N LYS A 120 6.70 -8.21 -23.40
CA LYS A 120 6.20 -6.96 -24.01
C LYS A 120 6.95 -5.71 -23.54
N MET A 121 7.49 -5.74 -22.32
CA MET A 121 8.30 -4.65 -21.77
C MET A 121 9.75 -4.66 -22.28
N GLY A 122 10.14 -5.65 -23.09
CA GLY A 122 11.46 -5.73 -23.71
C GLY A 122 12.52 -6.41 -22.84
N ALA A 123 12.12 -7.27 -21.89
CA ALA A 123 13.06 -8.06 -21.12
C ALA A 123 13.80 -9.07 -22.01
N ASP A 124 15.12 -9.14 -21.88
CA ASP A 124 15.95 -10.21 -22.47
C ASP A 124 15.82 -11.54 -21.68
N ASP A 125 16.48 -12.60 -22.14
CA ASP A 125 16.37 -13.92 -21.51
C ASP A 125 16.85 -13.95 -20.05
N ALA A 126 17.89 -13.17 -19.72
CA ALA A 126 18.44 -13.09 -18.37
C ALA A 126 17.51 -12.32 -17.42
N MET A 127 16.98 -11.17 -17.87
CA MET A 127 15.98 -10.38 -17.16
C MET A 127 14.68 -11.15 -16.98
N LEU A 128 14.27 -11.92 -17.99
CA LEU A 128 13.06 -12.75 -17.91
C LEU A 128 13.21 -13.81 -16.83
N GLY A 129 14.39 -14.44 -16.69
CA GLY A 129 14.70 -15.36 -15.60
C GLY A 129 14.50 -14.73 -14.22
N TYR A 130 15.17 -13.60 -13.97
CA TYR A 130 15.05 -12.89 -12.69
C TYR A 130 13.65 -12.33 -12.44
N GLY A 131 13.02 -11.74 -13.45
CA GLY A 131 11.69 -11.14 -13.36
C GLY A 131 10.60 -12.19 -13.10
N MET A 132 10.76 -13.40 -13.64
CA MET A 132 9.85 -14.52 -13.36
C MET A 132 9.99 -15.04 -11.93
N ILE A 133 11.21 -15.16 -11.40
CA ILE A 133 11.46 -15.56 -10.01
C ILE A 133 10.87 -14.52 -9.06
N TYR A 134 11.27 -13.25 -9.24
CA TYR A 134 10.80 -12.13 -8.42
C TYR A 134 9.28 -12.00 -8.48
N GLY A 135 8.75 -11.89 -9.70
CA GLY A 135 7.33 -11.65 -9.91
C GLY A 135 6.46 -12.76 -9.36
N ARG A 136 6.80 -14.03 -9.54
CA ARG A 136 6.00 -15.12 -8.97
C ARG A 136 5.92 -15.05 -7.45
N LEU A 137 7.04 -14.79 -6.78
CA LEU A 137 7.12 -14.74 -5.33
C LEU A 137 6.37 -13.52 -4.77
N VAL A 138 6.56 -12.33 -5.36
CA VAL A 138 5.84 -11.13 -4.93
C VAL A 138 4.34 -11.23 -5.25
N LEU A 139 3.96 -11.84 -6.38
CA LEU A 139 2.54 -12.04 -6.72
C LEU A 139 1.81 -12.89 -5.69
N LEU A 140 2.46 -13.88 -5.08
CA LEU A 140 1.87 -14.64 -3.96
C LEU A 140 1.56 -13.77 -2.74
N GLY A 141 2.27 -12.65 -2.58
CA GLY A 141 2.03 -11.65 -1.53
C GLY A 141 0.87 -10.69 -1.80
N ILE A 142 0.35 -10.62 -3.04
CA ILE A 142 -0.70 -9.66 -3.43
C ILE A 142 -1.97 -9.72 -2.57
N PRO A 143 -2.51 -10.88 -2.17
CA PRO A 143 -3.68 -10.93 -1.30
C PRO A 143 -3.41 -10.23 0.04
N PHE A 144 -2.21 -10.41 0.59
CA PHE A 144 -1.81 -9.78 1.84
C PHE A 144 -1.51 -8.30 1.68
N TYR A 145 -0.91 -7.91 0.55
CA TYR A 145 -0.72 -6.50 0.21
C TYR A 145 -2.05 -5.75 0.08
N MET A 146 -3.05 -6.36 -0.56
CA MET A 146 -4.40 -5.78 -0.64
C MET A 146 -5.01 -5.63 0.76
N LEU A 147 -4.89 -6.67 1.60
CA LEU A 147 -5.37 -6.63 2.98
C LEU A 147 -4.67 -5.55 3.81
N GLU A 148 -3.35 -5.45 3.73
CA GLU A 148 -2.55 -4.44 4.42
C GLU A 148 -3.08 -3.04 4.11
N ASN A 149 -3.23 -2.71 2.83
CA ASN A 149 -3.75 -1.42 2.38
C ASN A 149 -5.19 -1.16 2.84
N MET A 150 -6.05 -2.17 2.80
CA MET A 150 -7.41 -2.05 3.30
C MET A 150 -7.43 -1.79 4.80
N PHE A 151 -6.67 -2.57 5.57
CA PHE A 151 -6.61 -2.45 7.03
C PHE A 151 -6.02 -1.12 7.48
N GLN A 152 -5.04 -0.57 6.77
CA GLN A 152 -4.55 0.79 7.03
C GLN A 152 -5.69 1.82 6.97
N ASN A 153 -6.52 1.77 5.93
CA ASN A 153 -7.66 2.67 5.81
C ASN A 153 -8.74 2.42 6.89
N PHE A 154 -9.06 1.15 7.16
CA PHE A 154 -10.05 0.80 8.19
C PHE A 154 -9.60 1.13 9.61
N LEU A 155 -8.32 1.00 9.95
CA LEU A 155 -7.78 1.39 11.27
C LEU A 155 -7.90 2.89 11.50
N ILE A 156 -7.76 3.69 10.44
CA ILE A 156 -8.01 5.14 10.50
C ILE A 156 -9.49 5.41 10.76
N ALA A 157 -10.41 4.78 10.03
CA ALA A 157 -11.85 4.95 10.27
C ALA A 157 -12.34 4.38 11.61
N ALA A 158 -11.65 3.38 12.16
CA ALA A 158 -11.92 2.82 13.48
C ALA A 158 -11.34 3.67 14.63
N GLU A 159 -10.82 4.89 14.34
CA GLU A 159 -10.20 5.80 15.32
C GLU A 159 -8.97 5.19 16.02
N LYS A 160 -8.26 4.27 15.34
CA LYS A 160 -7.06 3.58 15.83
C LYS A 160 -5.85 3.77 14.88
N PRO A 161 -5.50 5.00 14.46
CA PRO A 161 -4.38 5.23 13.53
C PRO A 161 -3.02 4.80 14.12
N GLN A 162 -2.86 4.80 15.45
CA GLN A 162 -1.64 4.35 16.12
C GLN A 162 -1.35 2.86 15.87
N LEU A 163 -2.39 2.03 15.79
CA LEU A 163 -2.22 0.61 15.49
C LEU A 163 -1.84 0.42 14.02
N GLY A 164 -2.45 1.19 13.10
CA GLY A 164 -2.06 1.19 11.69
C GLY A 164 -0.59 1.51 11.53
N LEU A 165 -0.12 2.55 12.23
CA LEU A 165 1.29 2.95 12.21
C LEU A 165 2.22 1.86 12.74
N ILE A 166 1.90 1.24 13.88
CA ILE A 166 2.69 0.15 14.46
C ILE A 166 2.78 -1.02 13.48
N VAL A 167 1.68 -1.38 12.82
CA VAL A 167 1.65 -2.47 11.83
C VAL A 167 2.51 -2.13 10.63
N THR A 168 2.42 -0.92 10.06
CA THR A 168 3.24 -0.52 8.92
C THR A 168 4.73 -0.53 9.27
N ILE A 169 5.08 -0.04 10.47
CA ILE A 169 6.47 -0.07 10.95
C ILE A 169 6.93 -1.52 11.15
N ALA A 170 6.11 -2.37 11.76
CA ALA A 170 6.44 -3.78 11.95
C ALA A 170 6.61 -4.52 10.62
N ALA A 171 5.73 -4.28 9.64
CA ALA A 171 5.82 -4.83 8.29
C ALA A 171 7.09 -4.39 7.58
N GLY A 172 7.39 -3.08 7.59
CA GLY A 172 8.59 -2.52 6.98
C GLY A 172 9.90 -2.97 7.64
N LEU A 173 9.94 -3.02 8.98
CA LEU A 173 11.11 -3.53 9.71
C LEU A 173 11.30 -5.03 9.46
N THR A 174 10.21 -5.80 9.42
CA THR A 174 10.30 -7.23 9.11
C THR A 174 10.83 -7.44 7.70
N ASN A 175 10.32 -6.69 6.72
CA ASN A 175 10.84 -6.73 5.35
C ASN A 175 12.34 -6.43 5.30
N MET A 176 12.79 -5.31 5.88
CA MET A 176 14.21 -4.92 5.86
C MET A 176 15.14 -5.93 6.55
N VAL A 177 14.73 -6.45 7.72
CA VAL A 177 15.52 -7.46 8.44
C VAL A 177 15.60 -8.75 7.63
N LEU A 178 14.51 -9.15 6.98
CA LEU A 178 14.48 -10.31 6.11
C LEU A 178 15.28 -10.09 4.82
N ASP A 179 15.30 -8.88 4.26
CA ASP A 179 16.15 -8.55 3.11
C ASP A 179 17.63 -8.70 3.48
N ALA A 180 18.06 -8.13 4.62
CA ALA A 180 19.42 -8.32 5.11
C ALA A 180 19.76 -9.80 5.36
N LEU A 181 18.83 -10.58 5.92
CA LEU A 181 19.04 -12.00 6.18
C LEU A 181 19.09 -12.83 4.89
N PHE A 182 18.11 -12.69 4.00
CA PHE A 182 18.00 -13.52 2.80
C PHE A 182 19.00 -13.11 1.71
N ILE A 183 19.28 -11.81 1.56
CA ILE A 183 20.19 -11.30 0.54
C ILE A 183 21.63 -11.38 1.04
N ALA A 184 21.94 -10.82 2.22
CA ALA A 184 23.32 -10.67 2.66
C ALA A 184 23.89 -11.90 3.39
N VAL A 185 23.07 -12.61 4.19
CA VAL A 185 23.55 -13.78 4.95
C VAL A 185 23.35 -15.08 4.17
N LEU A 186 22.17 -15.30 3.60
CA LEU A 186 21.82 -16.55 2.92
C LEU A 186 22.14 -16.54 1.42
N GLY A 187 22.43 -15.37 0.83
CA GLY A 187 22.83 -15.27 -0.57
C GLY A 187 21.74 -15.65 -1.58
N TRP A 188 20.46 -15.58 -1.21
CA TRP A 188 19.32 -15.98 -2.06
C TRP A 188 19.02 -14.98 -3.20
N GLY A 189 19.76 -13.87 -3.26
CA GLY A 189 19.67 -12.88 -4.34
C GLY A 189 18.25 -12.35 -4.55
N VAL A 190 17.77 -12.33 -5.80
CA VAL A 190 16.45 -11.80 -6.19
C VAL A 190 15.31 -12.55 -5.52
N ALA A 191 15.45 -13.86 -5.35
CA ALA A 191 14.43 -14.68 -4.69
C ALA A 191 14.31 -14.28 -3.22
N GLY A 192 15.45 -13.99 -2.56
CA GLY A 192 15.48 -13.49 -1.19
C GLY A 192 14.71 -12.18 -1.02
N ALA A 193 14.96 -11.21 -1.90
CA ALA A 193 14.26 -9.92 -1.91
C ALA A 193 12.74 -10.07 -2.07
N ALA A 194 12.32 -10.94 -3.00
CA ALA A 194 10.91 -11.20 -3.24
C ALA A 194 10.22 -11.86 -2.04
N VAL A 195 10.88 -12.83 -1.39
CA VAL A 195 10.36 -13.52 -0.19
C VAL A 195 10.28 -12.56 0.99
N ALA A 196 11.30 -11.73 1.22
CA ALA A 196 11.29 -10.71 2.26
C ALA A 196 10.12 -9.73 2.07
N THR A 197 9.89 -9.29 0.83
CA THR A 197 8.76 -8.40 0.49
C THR A 197 7.43 -9.07 0.76
N ALA A 198 7.25 -10.31 0.27
CA ALA A 198 6.01 -11.07 0.47
C ALA A 198 5.74 -11.33 1.97
N LEU A 199 6.76 -11.67 2.75
CA LEU A 199 6.64 -11.87 4.19
C LEU A 199 6.35 -10.57 4.94
N GLY A 200 6.95 -9.44 4.54
CA GLY A 200 6.61 -8.12 5.08
C GLY A 200 5.14 -7.78 4.87
N GLN A 201 4.63 -8.01 3.66
CA GLN A 201 3.20 -7.84 3.32
C GLN A 201 2.31 -8.81 4.11
N CYS A 202 2.74 -10.05 4.31
CA CYS A 202 2.05 -10.99 5.20
C CYS A 202 1.95 -10.43 6.61
N VAL A 203 3.01 -9.87 7.18
CA VAL A 203 2.96 -9.22 8.51
C VAL A 203 1.97 -8.05 8.51
N GLY A 204 2.03 -7.20 7.48
CA GLY A 204 1.15 -6.04 7.31
C GLY A 204 -0.33 -6.39 7.14
N GLY A 205 -0.65 -7.49 6.47
CA GLY A 205 -2.03 -7.95 6.26
C GLY A 205 -2.57 -8.85 7.38
N LEU A 206 -1.74 -9.74 7.93
CA LEU A 206 -2.17 -10.78 8.87
C LEU A 206 -2.31 -10.26 10.30
N ILE A 207 -1.45 -9.33 10.75
CA ILE A 207 -1.56 -8.74 12.09
C ILE A 207 -2.89 -8.01 12.27
N PRO A 208 -3.30 -7.09 11.37
CA PRO A 208 -4.62 -6.46 11.47
C PRO A 208 -5.75 -7.46 11.31
N PHE A 209 -5.60 -8.47 10.45
CA PHE A 209 -6.62 -9.51 10.29
C PHE A 209 -6.89 -10.23 11.62
N VAL A 210 -5.84 -10.67 12.32
CA VAL A 210 -5.95 -11.31 13.63
C VAL A 210 -6.51 -10.34 14.68
N TYR A 211 -6.11 -9.07 14.63
CA TYR A 211 -6.63 -8.01 15.49
C TYR A 211 -8.16 -7.90 15.32
N PHE A 212 -8.66 -7.70 14.10
CA PHE A 212 -10.10 -7.58 13.85
C PHE A 212 -10.89 -8.90 14.00
N ALA A 213 -10.22 -10.05 13.97
CA ALA A 213 -10.82 -11.36 14.23
C ALA A 213 -11.02 -11.66 15.72
N ARG A 214 -10.22 -11.05 16.61
CA ARG A 214 -10.35 -11.22 18.06
C ARG A 214 -11.28 -10.15 18.67
N LYS A 215 -11.77 -10.41 19.89
CA LYS A 215 -12.46 -9.39 20.69
C LYS A 215 -11.55 -8.19 20.83
N ASN A 216 -12.04 -7.03 20.45
CA ASN A 216 -11.20 -5.87 20.31
C ASN A 216 -11.83 -4.59 20.83
N SER A 217 -10.98 -3.59 21.03
CA SER A 217 -11.36 -2.25 21.47
C SER A 217 -11.93 -1.38 20.33
N SER A 218 -12.00 -1.91 19.10
CA SER A 218 -12.57 -1.23 17.93
C SER A 218 -14.06 -1.47 17.80
N LYS A 219 -14.78 -0.49 17.22
CA LYS A 219 -16.19 -0.64 16.85
C LYS A 219 -16.42 -1.67 15.73
N LEU A 220 -15.34 -2.02 15.02
CA LEU A 220 -15.31 -3.01 13.93
C LEU A 220 -14.83 -4.38 14.40
N SER A 221 -15.49 -5.43 13.92
CA SER A 221 -15.13 -6.83 14.14
C SER A 221 -15.48 -7.69 12.93
N LEU A 222 -14.75 -8.79 12.73
CA LEU A 222 -15.06 -9.79 11.70
C LEU A 222 -16.27 -10.63 12.13
N VAL A 223 -17.31 -10.63 11.30
CA VAL A 223 -18.58 -11.33 11.52
C VAL A 223 -18.91 -12.18 10.29
N LYS A 224 -19.69 -13.26 10.49
CA LYS A 224 -20.29 -13.99 9.37
C LYS A 224 -21.21 -13.05 8.58
N THR A 225 -21.00 -12.96 7.28
CA THR A 225 -21.75 -12.07 6.40
C THR A 225 -22.08 -12.78 5.09
N ARG A 226 -23.05 -12.24 4.34
CA ARG A 226 -23.39 -12.68 2.99
C ARG A 226 -22.87 -11.64 1.99
N LEU A 227 -22.70 -12.05 0.73
CA LEU A 227 -22.33 -11.12 -0.34
C LEU A 227 -23.47 -10.12 -0.58
N MET A 228 -23.28 -8.86 -0.16
CA MET A 228 -24.18 -7.74 -0.40
C MET A 228 -23.74 -6.97 -1.64
N GLY A 229 -24.14 -7.42 -2.84
CA GLY A 229 -23.68 -6.86 -4.12
C GLY A 229 -23.82 -5.35 -4.26
N GLY A 230 -24.89 -4.75 -3.73
CA GLY A 230 -25.09 -3.30 -3.74
C GLY A 230 -24.05 -2.54 -2.89
N ALA A 231 -23.74 -3.03 -1.68
CA ALA A 231 -22.73 -2.44 -0.82
C ALA A 231 -21.32 -2.53 -1.45
N LEU A 232 -21.02 -3.66 -2.10
CA LEU A 232 -19.77 -3.83 -2.84
C LEU A 232 -19.67 -2.88 -4.03
N PHE A 233 -20.74 -2.74 -4.81
CA PHE A 233 -20.76 -1.80 -5.94
C PHE A 233 -20.49 -0.37 -5.46
N HIS A 234 -21.14 0.07 -4.39
CA HIS A 234 -20.89 1.39 -3.81
C HIS A 234 -19.46 1.57 -3.29
N ALA A 235 -18.89 0.54 -2.66
CA ALA A 235 -17.49 0.57 -2.23
C ALA A 235 -16.55 0.69 -3.44
N CYS A 236 -16.76 -0.10 -4.50
CA CYS A 236 -15.97 -0.03 -5.72
C CYS A 236 -16.10 1.31 -6.44
N THR A 237 -17.31 1.86 -6.57
CA THR A 237 -17.51 3.17 -7.24
C THR A 237 -16.84 4.29 -6.46
N ASN A 238 -16.93 4.27 -5.12
CA ASN A 238 -16.30 5.30 -4.28
C ASN A 238 -14.76 5.22 -4.30
N GLY A 239 -14.21 4.01 -4.44
CA GLY A 239 -12.77 3.80 -4.54
C GLY A 239 -12.21 3.88 -5.96
N SER A 240 -13.07 3.97 -6.98
CA SER A 240 -12.66 3.85 -8.38
C SER A 240 -11.68 4.95 -8.81
N SER A 241 -11.78 6.15 -8.23
CA SER A 241 -10.82 7.23 -8.48
C SER A 241 -9.40 6.82 -8.07
N GLU A 242 -9.25 6.15 -6.92
CA GLU A 242 -7.94 5.68 -6.44
C GLU A 242 -7.39 4.56 -7.33
N LEU A 243 -8.25 3.67 -7.81
CA LEU A 243 -7.89 2.64 -8.79
C LEU A 243 -7.32 3.30 -10.06
N VAL A 244 -8.06 4.25 -10.64
CA VAL A 244 -7.67 4.93 -11.88
C VAL A 244 -6.37 5.71 -11.69
N SER A 245 -6.19 6.39 -10.57
CA SER A 245 -4.95 7.10 -10.25
C SER A 245 -3.75 6.16 -10.17
N ASN A 246 -3.88 5.03 -9.46
CA ASN A 246 -2.79 4.06 -9.31
C ASN A 246 -2.48 3.33 -10.63
N ILE A 247 -3.50 2.97 -11.42
CA ILE A 247 -3.31 2.39 -12.76
C ILE A 247 -2.65 3.40 -13.69
N SER A 248 -3.06 4.67 -13.65
CA SER A 248 -2.46 5.72 -14.49
C SER A 248 -0.98 5.91 -14.16
N MET A 249 -0.64 6.01 -12.88
CA MET A 249 0.75 6.12 -12.42
C MET A 249 1.58 4.90 -12.83
N SER A 250 1.02 3.70 -12.67
CA SER A 250 1.70 2.45 -13.07
C SER A 250 1.88 2.34 -14.58
N SER A 251 0.89 2.76 -15.37
CA SER A 251 0.96 2.75 -16.84
C SER A 251 2.01 3.71 -17.35
N VAL A 252 2.08 4.93 -16.78
CA VAL A 252 3.15 5.89 -17.06
C VAL A 252 4.52 5.29 -16.72
N GLY A 253 4.64 4.63 -15.56
CA GLY A 253 5.88 3.93 -15.17
C GLY A 253 6.28 2.81 -16.14
N MET A 254 5.32 2.00 -16.62
CA MET A 254 5.58 0.98 -17.64
C MET A 254 6.05 1.59 -18.97
N LEU A 255 5.42 2.68 -19.40
CA LEU A 255 5.79 3.38 -20.64
C LEU A 255 7.21 3.97 -20.53
N TYR A 256 7.56 4.60 -19.40
CA TYR A 256 8.91 5.09 -19.16
C TYR A 256 9.94 3.95 -19.21
N ASN A 257 9.69 2.85 -18.50
CA ASN A 257 10.60 1.70 -18.52
C ASN A 257 10.74 1.11 -19.94
N ALA A 258 9.64 0.94 -20.67
CA ALA A 258 9.67 0.41 -22.03
C ALA A 258 10.40 1.34 -23.02
N GLN A 259 10.26 2.66 -22.88
CA GLN A 259 10.99 3.63 -23.71
C GLN A 259 12.48 3.66 -23.34
N LEU A 260 12.82 3.60 -22.06
CA LEU A 260 14.21 3.56 -21.62
C LEU A 260 14.92 2.27 -22.05
N MET A 261 14.24 1.14 -22.02
CA MET A 261 14.77 -0.11 -22.59
C MET A 261 15.11 0.04 -24.08
N LYS A 262 14.30 0.79 -24.85
CA LYS A 262 14.56 1.03 -26.28
C LYS A 262 15.70 2.00 -26.55
N VAL A 263 15.82 3.07 -25.76
CA VAL A 263 16.78 4.15 -26.02
C VAL A 263 18.14 3.91 -25.36
N ALA A 264 18.15 3.38 -24.13
CA ALA A 264 19.35 3.28 -23.29
C ALA A 264 19.59 1.86 -22.74
N GLY A 265 18.80 0.88 -23.17
CA GLY A 265 18.92 -0.52 -22.76
C GLY A 265 18.78 -0.72 -21.25
N GLU A 266 19.39 -1.78 -20.74
CA GLU A 266 19.38 -2.16 -19.32
C GLU A 266 19.88 -1.04 -18.39
N ASN A 267 20.94 -0.33 -18.80
CA ASN A 267 21.55 0.74 -18.01
C ASN A 267 20.57 1.91 -17.80
N GLY A 268 19.73 2.22 -18.79
CA GLY A 268 18.71 3.26 -18.69
C GLY A 268 17.63 2.93 -17.68
N VAL A 269 17.16 1.68 -17.66
CA VAL A 269 16.15 1.21 -16.69
C VAL A 269 16.72 1.16 -15.28
N ALA A 270 17.97 0.70 -15.11
CA ALA A 270 18.63 0.72 -13.81
C ALA A 270 18.79 2.16 -13.28
N ALA A 271 19.21 3.11 -14.11
CA ALA A 271 19.32 4.52 -13.71
C ALA A 271 17.96 5.13 -13.33
N TYR A 272 16.90 4.81 -14.09
CA TYR A 272 15.55 5.25 -13.77
C TYR A 272 15.03 4.65 -12.46
N GLY A 273 15.35 3.39 -12.17
CA GLY A 273 15.08 2.79 -10.86
C GLY A 273 15.67 3.61 -9.71
N VAL A 274 16.95 4.01 -9.81
CA VAL A 274 17.60 4.88 -8.80
C VAL A 274 16.91 6.25 -8.69
N ILE A 275 16.54 6.87 -9.82
CA ILE A 275 15.82 8.15 -9.82
C ILE A 275 14.44 8.00 -9.17
N LEU A 276 13.73 6.90 -9.42
CA LEU A 276 12.45 6.61 -8.78
C LEU A 276 12.59 6.46 -7.28
N TYR A 277 13.65 5.82 -6.78
CA TYR A 277 13.92 5.79 -5.33
C TYR A 277 14.06 7.20 -4.76
N VAL A 278 14.84 8.08 -5.40
CA VAL A 278 14.96 9.49 -4.95
C VAL A 278 13.62 10.21 -5.01
N ASN A 279 12.84 10.00 -6.06
CA ASN A 279 11.50 10.56 -6.20
C ASN A 279 10.55 10.08 -5.08
N PHE A 280 10.59 8.79 -4.71
CA PHE A 280 9.79 8.26 -3.61
C PHE A 280 10.10 8.95 -2.27
N ILE A 281 11.36 9.29 -2.01
CA ILE A 281 11.74 10.06 -0.81
C ILE A 281 11.06 11.43 -0.82
N LEU A 282 11.11 12.13 -1.96
CA LEU A 282 10.52 13.46 -2.12
C LEU A 282 9.00 13.44 -2.05
N LEU A 283 8.36 12.45 -2.68
CA LEU A 283 6.91 12.28 -2.63
C LEU A 283 6.45 11.95 -1.22
N ARG A 284 7.18 11.13 -0.46
CA ARG A 284 6.83 10.85 0.95
C ARG A 284 6.71 12.15 1.77
N PHE A 285 7.55 13.16 1.52
CA PHE A 285 7.42 14.47 2.16
C PHE A 285 6.09 15.15 1.81
N ILE A 286 5.69 15.08 0.53
CA ILE A 286 4.46 15.67 0.03
C ILE A 286 3.22 14.94 0.58
N TRP A 287 3.26 13.62 0.74
CA TRP A 287 2.12 12.83 1.25
C TRP A 287 1.97 12.90 2.78
N VAL A 288 3.07 13.04 3.54
CA VAL A 288 3.04 13.14 5.01
C VAL A 288 2.53 14.51 5.48
N MET A 289 2.82 15.58 4.75
CA MET A 289 2.38 16.93 5.10
C MET A 289 0.85 17.03 5.28
N PRO A 290 0.00 16.57 4.34
CA PRO A 290 -1.45 16.51 4.53
C PRO A 290 -1.89 15.67 5.72
N MET A 291 -1.23 14.53 6.01
CA MET A 291 -1.56 13.70 7.18
C MET A 291 -1.19 14.38 8.50
N ALA A 292 -0.07 15.08 8.56
CA ALA A 292 0.37 15.87 9.71
C ALA A 292 -0.49 17.13 9.90
N LEU A 293 -1.06 17.68 8.82
CA LEU A 293 -1.94 18.86 8.81
C LEU A 293 -3.42 18.52 9.01
N ARG A 294 -3.86 17.27 8.79
CA ARG A 294 -5.26 16.83 9.02
C ARG A 294 -5.79 17.11 10.44
N PRO A 295 -4.99 16.99 11.52
CA PRO A 295 -5.41 17.44 12.84
C PRO A 295 -5.60 18.97 12.91
N SER A 296 -4.81 19.73 12.15
CA SER A 296 -4.78 21.21 12.19
C SER A 296 -5.84 21.90 11.32
N LEU A 297 -6.53 21.16 10.44
CA LEU A 297 -7.73 21.67 9.77
C LEU A 297 -8.85 21.73 10.82
N PRO A 298 -9.33 22.92 11.18
CA PRO A 298 -10.29 23.04 12.25
C PRO A 298 -11.56 22.27 11.88
N SER A 299 -12.08 21.53 12.86
CA SER A 299 -13.40 20.88 12.86
C SER A 299 -14.58 21.82 12.58
N THR A 300 -14.33 23.09 12.24
CA THR A 300 -15.30 24.08 11.78
C THR A 300 -15.78 23.84 10.35
N MET A 301 -15.01 23.17 9.48
CA MET A 301 -15.48 22.92 8.10
C MET A 301 -16.57 21.83 8.02
N VAL A 302 -16.62 20.90 8.98
CA VAL A 302 -17.63 19.83 9.03
C VAL A 302 -18.90 20.25 9.79
N ARG A 303 -18.81 21.21 10.73
CA ARG A 303 -20.00 21.76 11.41
C ARG A 303 -20.65 22.96 10.70
N GLY A 304 -19.95 23.62 9.77
CA GLY A 304 -20.44 24.84 9.11
C GLY A 304 -21.35 24.65 7.88
N ARG A 305 -21.40 23.48 7.24
CA ARG A 305 -22.14 23.30 5.96
C ARG A 305 -23.41 22.45 6.01
N ARG A 306 -23.95 22.13 7.19
CA ARG A 306 -25.31 21.52 7.29
C ARG A 306 -26.47 22.52 7.21
N ARG A 307 -26.22 23.84 7.18
CA ARG A 307 -27.29 24.86 7.07
C ARG A 307 -27.44 25.52 5.68
N SER A 308 -26.56 25.26 4.71
CA SER A 308 -26.60 25.95 3.41
C SER A 308 -26.91 25.06 2.20
N CYS A 309 -27.33 23.80 2.40
CA CYS A 309 -27.86 22.92 1.33
C CYS A 309 -29.38 22.70 1.45
N ARG A 310 -30.09 23.68 1.99
CA ARG A 310 -31.52 23.91 1.72
C ARG A 310 -31.59 25.34 1.19
N MET A 311 -32.14 25.54 0.00
CA MET A 311 -32.09 26.76 -0.82
C MET A 311 -30.79 26.94 -1.62
N CYS A 312 -30.67 26.17 -2.70
CA CYS A 312 -30.61 26.66 -4.08
C CYS A 312 -30.70 25.45 -5.02
#